data_AF-A0A958LWC2-F1
#
_entry.id   AF-A0A958LWC2-F1
#
_cell.length_a   1.000
_cell.length_b   1.000
_cell.length_c   1.000
_cell.angle_alpha   90.00
_cell.angle_beta   90.00
_cell.angle_gamma   90.00
#
_symmetry.space_group_name_H-M   'P 1'
#
loop_
_entity.id
_entity.type
_entity.pdbx_description
1 polymer ?
#
loop_
_entity_poly.entity_id
_entity_poly.type
_entity_poly.pdbx_seq_one_letter_code
_entity_poly.pdbx_strand_id
1 'polypeptide(L)' 'MEVIPKTLATNCGMDVVRIITELRAKHADKGNSSFGIDGNKKKISDMSEVNVWEPIAVKSQIIKTSI' A
#
# COMPACT_ATOMS: atom_id res chain seq x y z
N MET A 1 -9.87 2.68 -1.94
CA MET A 1 -9.10 3.86 -2.40
C MET A 1 -7.80 3.36 -3.01
N GLU A 2 -7.59 3.51 -4.32
CA GLU A 2 -6.47 2.85 -5.04
C GLU A 2 -5.44 3.80 -5.61
N VAL A 3 -5.70 5.11 -5.54
CA VAL A 3 -4.82 6.13 -6.12
C VAL A 3 -3.46 6.17 -5.42
N ILE A 4 -3.44 6.04 -4.09
CA ILE A 4 -2.20 6.07 -3.29
C ILE A 4 -1.24 4.94 -3.69
N PRO A 5 -1.62 3.65 -3.64
CA PRO A 5 -0.73 2.57 -4.07
C PRO A 5 -0.38 2.64 -5.57
N LYS A 6 -1.30 3.14 -6.42
CA LYS A 6 -1.05 3.35 -7.85
C LYS A 6 0.08 4.36 -8.09
N THR A 7 0.02 5.50 -7.41
CA THR A 7 1.02 6.57 -7.52
C THR A 7 2.36 6.10 -6.99
N LEU A 8 2.39 5.38 -5.86
CA LEU A 8 3.62 4.80 -5.31
C LEU A 8 4.26 3.80 -6.29
N ALA A 9 3.49 2.86 -6.85
CA ALA A 9 4.00 1.91 -7.85
C ALA A 9 4.57 2.62 -9.09
N THR A 10 3.90 3.69 -9.54
CA THR A 10 4.33 4.49 -10.70
C THR A 10 5.66 5.19 -10.43
N ASN A 11 5.81 5.82 -9.25
CA ASN A 11 7.03 6.51 -8.86
C ASN A 11 8.22 5.55 -8.73
N CYS A 12 7.97 4.31 -8.33
CA CYS A 12 9.01 3.28 -8.22
C CYS A 12 9.34 2.58 -9.56
N GLY A 13 8.67 2.97 -10.66
CA GLY A 13 8.82 2.36 -11.98
C GLY A 13 8.39 0.89 -12.01
N MET A 14 7.36 0.55 -11.25
CA MET A 14 6.79 -0.80 -11.17
C MET A 14 5.64 -0.96 -12.16
N ASP A 15 5.33 -2.20 -12.54
CA ASP A 15 4.09 -2.48 -13.26
C ASP A 15 2.90 -2.31 -12.32
N VAL A 16 2.23 -1.17 -12.50
CA VAL A 16 1.09 -0.72 -11.70
C VAL A 16 -0.06 -1.72 -11.73
N VAL A 17 -0.36 -2.30 -12.89
CA VAL A 17 -1.50 -3.23 -13.06
C VAL A 17 -1.21 -4.51 -12.30
N ARG A 18 0.01 -5.05 -12.46
CA ARG A 18 0.43 -6.27 -11.78
C ARG A 18 0.42 -6.11 -10.27
N ILE A 19 0.98 -5.01 -9.77
CA ILE A 19 1.11 -4.74 -8.32
C ILE A 19 -0.23 -4.50 -7.66
N ILE A 20 -1.14 -3.74 -8.28
CA ILE A 20 -2.48 -3.54 -7.71
C ILE A 20 -3.25 -4.85 -7.65
N THR A 21 -3.14 -5.69 -8.68
CA THR A 21 -3.83 -6.99 -8.73
C THR A 21 -3.28 -7.94 -7.65
N GLU A 22 -1.96 -8.02 -7.51
CA GLU A 22 -1.32 -8.84 -6.48
C GLU A 22 -1.62 -8.32 -5.07
N LEU A 23 -1.64 -7.00 -4.87
CA LEU A 23 -1.96 -6.39 -3.58
C LEU A 23 -3.42 -6.67 -3.18
N ARG A 24 -4.36 -6.54 -4.12
CA ARG A 24 -5.77 -6.93 -3.91
C ARG A 24 -5.91 -8.39 -3.54
N ALA A 25 -5.20 -9.28 -4.24
CA ALA A 25 -5.24 -10.71 -3.96
C ALA A 25 -4.76 -11.01 -2.54
N LYS A 26 -3.65 -10.40 -2.10
CA LYS A 26 -3.15 -10.57 -0.73
C LYS A 26 -4.08 -9.97 0.32
N HIS A 27 -4.72 -8.83 0.03
CA HIS A 27 -5.69 -8.19 0.93
C HIS A 27 -7.06 -8.89 0.98
N ALA A 28 -7.35 -9.79 0.04
CA ALA A 28 -8.58 -10.59 0.08
C ALA A 28 -8.54 -11.66 1.19
N ASP A 29 -7.34 -12.11 1.56
CA ASP A 29 -7.14 -13.03 2.67
C ASP A 29 -7.29 -12.32 4.02
N LYS A 30 -8.08 -12.92 4.93
CA LYS A 30 -8.32 -12.36 6.27
C LYS A 30 -7.01 -12.28 7.06
N GLY A 31 -6.67 -11.08 7.54
CA GLY A 31 -5.50 -10.82 8.38
C GLY A 31 -4.34 -10.13 7.66
N ASN A 32 -4.39 -10.00 6.34
CA ASN A 32 -3.30 -9.47 5.53
C ASN A 32 -3.37 -7.95 5.27
N SER A 33 -4.05 -7.17 6.11
CA SER A 33 -4.18 -5.71 5.87
C SER A 33 -2.86 -4.93 6.00
N SER A 34 -1.81 -5.56 6.55
CA SER A 34 -0.47 -4.95 6.71
C SER A 34 0.39 -5.01 5.44
N PHE A 35 -0.04 -5.73 4.39
CA PHE A 35 0.70 -5.77 3.13
C PHE A 35 0.66 -4.43 2.41
N GLY A 36 1.80 -4.01 1.87
CA GLY A 36 1.96 -2.74 1.16
C GLY A 36 2.98 -2.83 0.02
N ILE A 37 3.34 -1.68 -0.54
CA ILE A 37 4.27 -1.59 -1.66
C ILE A 37 5.64 -1.16 -1.12
N ASP A 38 6.66 -2.01 -1.27
CA ASP A 38 8.05 -1.65 -1.01
C ASP A 38 8.69 -1.11 -2.29
N GLY A 39 8.91 0.20 -2.31
CA GLY A 39 9.52 0.90 -3.44
C GLY A 39 11.01 0.61 -3.64
N ASN A 40 11.72 0.20 -2.58
CA ASN A 40 13.15 -0.12 -2.66
C ASN A 40 13.36 -1.49 -3.32
N LYS A 41 12.55 -2.48 -2.93
CA LYS A 41 12.62 -3.84 -3.48
C LYS A 41 11.74 -4.06 -4.70
N LYS A 42 10.89 -3.08 -5.04
CA LYS A 42 9.91 -3.13 -6.14
C LYS A 42 8.98 -4.35 -6.04
N LYS A 43 8.56 -4.70 -4.83
CA LYS A 43 7.71 -5.87 -4.53
C LYS A 43 6.68 -5.54 -3.46
N ILE A 44 5.67 -6.39 -3.34
CA ILE A 44 4.73 -6.34 -2.22
C ILE A 44 5.34 -7.07 -1.03
N SER A 45 5.47 -6.38 0.08
CA SER A 45 5.98 -6.93 1.34
C SER A 45 5.04 -6.57 2.49
N ASP A 46 5.21 -7.25 3.62
CA ASP A 46 4.54 -6.86 4.84
C ASP A 46 5.16 -5.57 5.38
N MET A 47 4.36 -4.54 5.60
CA MET A 47 4.85 -3.26 6.13
C MET A 47 5.26 -3.37 7.60
N SER A 48 4.76 -4.37 8.32
CA SER A 48 5.19 -4.66 9.70
C SER A 48 6.65 -5.13 9.75
N GLU A 49 7.06 -6.01 8.83
CA GLU A 49 8.44 -6.50 8.72
C GLU A 49 9.42 -5.41 8.30
N VAL A 50 8.96 -4.45 7.48
CA VAL A 50 9.77 -3.33 6.99
C VAL A 50 9.77 -2.16 7.98
N ASN A 51 9.09 -2.27 9.13
CA ASN A 51 8.93 -1.22 10.14
C ASN A 51 8.34 0.09 9.58
N VAL A 52 7.48 0.00 8.57
CA VAL A 52 6.81 1.16 7.97
C VAL A 52 5.42 1.29 8.59
N TRP A 53 5.31 2.21 9.55
CA TRP A 53 4.06 2.48 10.27
C TRP A 53 3.65 3.93 10.12
N GLU A 54 2.34 4.16 10.01
CA GLU A 54 1.76 5.50 10.00
C GLU A 54 0.86 5.69 11.22
N PRO A 55 0.89 6.86 11.89
CA PRO A 55 -0.01 7.16 12.98
C PRO A 55 -1.47 7.15 12.52
N ILE A 56 -2.34 6.53 13.32
CA ILE A 56 -3.78 6.47 13.03
C ILE A 56 -4.42 7.87 12.95
N ALA A 57 -3.93 8.83 13.74
CA ALA A 57 -4.39 10.22 13.72
C ALA A 57 -4.20 10.84 12.33
N VAL A 58 -3.02 10.65 11.71
CA VAL A 58 -2.70 11.16 10.39
C VAL A 58 -3.55 10.47 9.32
N LYS A 59 -3.67 9.14 9.37
CA LYS A 59 -4.49 8.38 8.41
C LYS A 59 -5.98 8.76 8.48
N SER A 60 -6.54 8.90 9.69
CA SER A 60 -7.93 9.33 9.86
C SER A 60 -8.15 10.76 9.38
N GLN A 61 -7.22 11.67 9.66
CA GLN A 61 -7.32 13.05 9.23
C GLN A 61 -7.23 13.19 7.71
N ILE A 62 -6.30 12.49 7.06
CA ILE A 62 -6.19 12.49 5.59
C ILE A 62 -7.49 12.02 4.94
N ILE A 63 -8.09 10.94 5.44
CA ILE A 63 -9.37 10.43 4.90
C ILE A 63 -10.50 11.44 5.11
N LYS A 64 -10.56 12.09 6.28
CA LYS A 64 -11.59 13.10 6.59
C LYS A 64 -11.48 14.36 5.73
N THR A 65 -10.28 14.84 5.47
CA THR A 65 -10.05 16.08 4.69
C THR A 65 -10.04 15.84 3.17
N SER A 66 -9.87 14.59 2.73
CA SER A 66 -9.90 14.23 1.30
C SER A 66 -11.32 14.03 0.73
N ILE A 67 -12.35 14.19 1.58
CA ILE A 67 -13.78 14.26 1.22
C ILE A 67 -14.22 15.72 1.32
#